data_AF-A0A381YHU8-F1
#
_entry.id   AF-A0A381YHU8-F1
#
_cell.length_a   1.000
_cell.length_b   1.000
_cell.length_c   1.000
_cell.angle_alpha   90.00
_cell.angle_beta   90.00
_cell.angle_gamma   90.00
#
_symmetry.space_group_name_H-M   'P 1'
#
loop_
_entity.id
_entity.type
_entity.pdbx_description
1 polymer ?
#
loop_
_entity_poly.entity_id
_entity_poly.type
_entity_poly.pdbx_seq_one_letter_code
_entity_poly.pdbx_strand_id
1 'polypeptide(L)'
;MSIERRLSPEEELRTKQAELYGLLDRLTQNELELERLHVEINSFFSTYNAAVLPKVVEVKGLQAYIAQAIYVLDPTDTAKLESQETQSSADEGSPGDIVKITTYVTSINDWRASALERQSLFNEYLKDEYPANNLVEITAFAEPEDRIGQI
;
A
#
# COMPACT_ATOMS: atom_id res chain seq x y z
N MET A 1 -49.80 30.85 -4.00
CA MET A 1 -49.13 30.71 -5.32
C MET A 1 -47.73 31.25 -5.16
N SER A 2 -46.73 30.37 -5.08
CA SER A 2 -45.32 30.77 -5.00
C SER A 2 -44.76 30.74 -6.42
N ILE A 3 -44.44 31.91 -6.97
CA ILE A 3 -43.86 32.05 -8.30
C ILE A 3 -42.39 31.62 -8.18
N GLU A 4 -42.02 30.48 -8.78
CA GLU A 4 -40.62 30.14 -9.01
C GLU A 4 -39.98 31.20 -9.90
N ARG A 5 -39.13 32.03 -9.31
CA ARG A 5 -38.38 33.04 -10.06
C ARG A 5 -37.30 32.33 -10.87
N ARG A 6 -37.53 32.17 -12.18
CA ARG A 6 -36.49 31.68 -13.10
C ARG A 6 -35.45 32.79 -13.32
N LEU A 7 -34.19 32.47 -13.03
CA LEU A 7 -33.04 33.36 -13.27
C LEU A 7 -32.91 33.62 -14.78
N SER A 8 -32.46 34.83 -15.15
CA SER A 8 -32.05 35.10 -16.52
C SER A 8 -30.81 34.23 -16.86
N PRO A 9 -30.62 33.80 -18.12
CA PRO A 9 -29.43 33.02 -18.52
C PRO A 9 -28.10 33.64 -18.07
N GLU A 10 -28.02 34.97 -18.02
CA GLU A 10 -26.81 35.68 -17.56
C GLU A 10 -26.63 35.65 -16.04
N GLU A 11 -27.72 35.69 -15.27
CA GLU A 11 -27.69 35.55 -13.82
C GLU A 11 -27.38 34.10 -13.41
N GLU A 12 -27.93 33.13 -14.14
CA GLU A 12 -27.62 31.72 -13.99
C GLU A 12 -26.14 31.46 -14.29
N LEU A 13 -25.61 32.00 -15.39
CA LEU A 13 -24.20 31.88 -15.74
C LEU A 13 -23.28 32.43 -14.64
N ARG A 14 -23.58 33.63 -14.11
CA ARG A 14 -22.79 34.22 -13.01
C ARG A 14 -22.84 33.38 -11.74
N THR A 15 -24.01 32.83 -11.42
CA THR A 15 -24.18 31.94 -10.26
C THR A 15 -23.35 30.67 -10.44
N LYS A 16 -23.40 30.06 -11.64
CA LYS A 16 -22.61 28.86 -11.96
C LYS A 16 -21.11 29.13 -11.96
N GLN A 17 -20.67 30.31 -12.42
CA GLN A 17 -19.27 30.71 -12.33
C GLN A 17 -18.81 30.84 -10.87
N ALA A 18 -19.62 31.46 -10.01
CA ALA A 18 -19.32 31.55 -8.58
C ALA A 18 -19.27 30.18 -7.89
N GLU A 19 -20.22 29.29 -8.21
CA GLU A 19 -20.20 27.89 -7.75
C GLU A 19 -18.93 27.16 -8.20
N LEU A 20 -18.51 27.36 -9.46
CA LEU A 20 -17.32 26.73 -10.02
C LEU A 20 -16.04 27.20 -9.33
N TYR A 21 -15.91 28.50 -9.04
CA TYR A 21 -14.78 29.02 -8.26
C TYR A 21 -14.74 28.42 -6.85
N GLY A 22 -15.89 28.31 -6.18
CA GLY A 22 -15.96 27.68 -4.85
C GLY A 22 -15.59 26.20 -4.87
N LEU A 23 -15.96 25.47 -5.92
CA LEU A 23 -15.55 24.07 -6.11
C LEU A 23 -14.05 23.94 -6.38
N LEU A 24 -13.47 24.85 -7.17
CA LEU A 24 -12.05 24.86 -7.45
C LEU A 24 -11.23 25.09 -6.18
N ASP A 25 -11.60 26.08 -5.36
CA ASP A 25 -10.95 26.35 -4.08
C ASP A 25 -11.01 25.13 -3.14
N ARG A 26 -12.16 24.47 -3.09
CA ARG A 26 -12.33 23.26 -2.28
C ARG A 26 -11.52 22.08 -2.81
N LEU A 27 -11.40 21.93 -4.12
CA LEU A 27 -10.54 20.91 -4.73
C LEU A 27 -9.08 21.12 -4.33
N THR A 28 -8.59 22.35 -4.43
CA THR A 28 -7.21 22.69 -4.02
C THR A 28 -6.97 22.45 -2.53
N GLN A 29 -7.95 22.74 -1.66
CA GLN A 29 -7.84 22.43 -0.23
C GLN A 29 -7.78 20.92 0.03
N ASN A 30 -8.62 20.14 -0.66
CA ASN A 30 -8.62 18.68 -0.53
C ASN A 30 -7.31 18.07 -1.02
N GLU A 31 -6.71 18.59 -2.11
CA GLU A 31 -5.41 18.15 -2.62
C GLU A 31 -4.30 18.36 -1.58
N LEU A 32 -4.29 19.53 -0.93
CA LEU A 32 -3.33 19.84 0.14
C LEU A 32 -3.52 18.95 1.37
N GLU A 33 -4.77 18.72 1.79
CA GLU A 33 -5.07 17.83 2.93
C GLU A 33 -4.66 16.39 2.63
N LEU A 34 -4.87 15.93 1.40
CA LEU A 34 -4.46 14.62 0.94
C LEU A 34 -2.94 14.47 0.95
N GLU A 35 -2.18 15.47 0.52
CA GLU A 35 -0.71 15.46 0.59
C GLU A 35 -0.22 15.43 2.05
N ARG A 36 -0.85 16.22 2.93
CA ARG A 36 -0.54 16.22 4.36
C ARG A 36 -0.77 14.85 4.99
N LEU A 37 -1.92 14.22 4.72
CA LEU A 37 -2.24 12.89 5.23
C LEU A 37 -1.23 11.85 4.75
N HIS A 38 -0.77 11.93 3.48
CA HIS A 38 0.29 11.06 2.99
C HIS A 38 1.58 11.21 3.79
N VAL A 39 2.02 12.42 4.10
CA VAL A 39 3.22 12.67 4.92
C VAL A 39 3.04 12.12 6.33
N GLU A 40 1.90 12.37 6.97
CA GLU A 40 1.61 11.89 8.33
C GLU A 40 1.59 10.36 8.40
N ILE A 41 0.92 9.69 7.45
CA ILE A 41 0.88 8.23 7.33
C ILE A 41 2.29 7.66 7.14
N ASN A 42 3.08 8.26 6.24
CA ASN A 42 4.45 7.81 5.98
C ASN A 42 5.34 7.93 7.22
N SER A 43 5.22 9.03 7.97
CA SER A 43 5.95 9.25 9.22
C SER A 43 5.57 8.24 10.30
N PHE A 44 4.27 7.97 10.45
CA PHE A 44 3.76 6.96 11.37
C PHE A 44 4.33 5.58 11.06
N PHE A 45 4.20 5.12 9.81
CA PHE A 45 4.73 3.80 9.43
C PHE A 45 6.23 3.69 9.59
N SER A 46 7.00 4.75 9.27
CA SER A 46 8.44 4.76 9.49
C SER A 46 8.78 4.55 10.97
N THR A 47 8.08 5.22 11.87
CA THR A 47 8.31 5.13 13.31
C THR A 47 7.89 3.76 13.85
N TYR A 48 6.70 3.29 13.45
CA TYR A 48 6.19 1.98 13.83
C TYR A 48 7.12 0.86 13.37
N ASN A 49 7.54 0.87 12.10
CA ASN A 49 8.41 -0.15 11.54
C ASN A 49 9.78 -0.17 12.24
N ALA A 50 10.37 0.99 12.53
CA ALA A 50 11.64 1.06 13.26
C ALA A 50 11.55 0.45 14.67
N ALA A 51 10.38 0.54 15.32
CA ALA A 51 10.16 -0.03 16.64
C ALA A 51 9.79 -1.53 16.61
N VAL A 52 9.04 -1.95 15.60
CA VAL A 52 8.43 -3.29 15.54
C VAL A 52 9.27 -4.29 14.76
N LEU A 53 9.87 -3.90 13.62
CA LEU A 53 10.64 -4.83 12.79
C LEU A 53 11.78 -5.54 13.55
N PRO A 54 12.59 -4.86 14.38
CA PRO A 54 13.63 -5.56 15.15
C PRO A 54 13.06 -6.61 16.10
N LYS A 55 11.88 -6.36 16.67
CA LYS A 55 11.21 -7.30 17.58
C LYS A 55 10.64 -8.50 16.83
N VAL A 56 10.11 -8.29 15.63
CA VAL A 56 9.65 -9.39 14.77
C VAL A 56 10.81 -10.32 14.42
N VAL A 57 11.97 -9.74 14.04
CA VAL A 57 13.19 -10.51 13.78
C VAL A 57 13.64 -11.27 15.03
N GLU A 58 13.63 -10.64 16.20
CA GLU A 58 13.99 -11.29 17.48
C GLU A 58 13.05 -12.46 17.79
N VAL A 59 11.73 -12.28 17.66
CA VAL A 59 10.74 -13.33 17.89
C VAL A 59 10.97 -14.52 16.95
N LYS A 60 11.21 -14.26 15.66
CA LYS A 60 11.49 -15.33 14.68
C LYS A 60 12.78 -16.08 15.01
N GLY A 61 13.84 -15.36 15.39
CA GLY A 61 15.09 -15.98 15.84
C GLY A 61 14.90 -16.88 17.06
N LEU A 62 14.11 -16.42 18.04
CA LEU A 62 13.76 -17.22 19.22
C LEU A 62 12.91 -18.44 18.87
N GLN A 63 11.94 -18.30 17.96
CA GLN A 63 11.13 -19.43 17.48
C GLN A 63 11.99 -20.49 16.80
N ALA A 64 12.92 -20.09 15.92
CA ALA A 64 13.85 -21.01 15.27
C ALA A 64 14.76 -21.73 16.29
N TYR A 65 15.25 -21.00 17.29
CA TYR A 65 16.05 -21.59 18.37
C TYR A 65 15.27 -22.61 19.19
N ILE A 66 14.02 -22.29 19.57
CA ILE A 66 13.14 -23.21 20.31
C ILE A 66 12.83 -24.46 19.49
N ALA A 67 12.47 -24.31 18.21
CA ALA A 67 12.16 -25.44 17.33
C ALA A 67 13.37 -26.37 17.17
N GLN A 68 14.58 -25.80 17.02
CA GLN A 68 15.81 -26.58 17.00
C GLN A 68 16.06 -27.31 18.32
N ALA A 69 15.85 -26.65 19.47
CA ALA A 69 16.02 -27.28 20.77
C ALA A 69 15.02 -28.43 20.98
N ILE A 70 13.77 -28.28 20.53
CA ILE A 70 12.75 -29.34 20.56
C ILE A 70 13.21 -30.52 19.70
N TYR A 71 13.67 -30.29 18.47
CA TYR A 71 14.17 -31.35 17.60
C TYR A 71 15.35 -32.11 18.21
N VAL A 72 16.27 -31.41 18.89
CA VAL A 72 17.42 -32.05 19.58
C VAL A 72 16.95 -32.93 20.75
N LEU A 73 15.91 -32.51 21.46
CA LEU A 73 15.36 -33.26 22.61
C LEU A 73 14.46 -34.43 22.18
N ASP A 74 13.69 -34.26 21.11
CA ASP A 74 12.75 -35.25 20.57
C ASP A 74 12.80 -35.27 19.03
N PRO A 75 13.71 -36.06 18.43
CA PRO A 75 13.99 -36.02 17.00
C PRO A 75 12.94 -36.81 16.20
N THR A 76 11.76 -36.21 16.06
CA THR A 76 10.69 -36.69 15.16
C THR A 76 10.76 -35.99 13.80
N ASP A 77 10.17 -36.62 12.78
CA ASP A 77 10.07 -36.00 11.45
C ASP A 77 9.29 -34.68 11.49
N THR A 78 8.26 -34.58 12.33
CA THR A 78 7.49 -33.34 12.53
C THR A 78 8.35 -32.23 13.14
N ALA A 79 9.09 -32.52 14.22
CA ALA A 79 9.97 -31.54 14.86
C ALA A 79 11.11 -31.09 13.92
N LYS A 80 11.59 -32.01 13.07
CA LYS A 80 12.58 -31.67 12.03
C LYS A 80 12.00 -30.69 11.01
N LEU A 81 10.79 -30.92 10.52
CA LEU A 81 10.12 -30.03 9.57
C LEU A 81 9.87 -28.64 10.17
N GLU A 82 9.34 -28.58 11.39
CA GLU A 82 9.11 -27.31 12.09
C GLU A 82 10.41 -26.53 12.33
N SER A 83 11.49 -27.21 12.72
CA SER A 83 12.81 -26.58 12.87
C SER A 83 13.35 -26.03 11.55
N GLN A 84 13.10 -26.71 10.43
CA GLN A 84 13.54 -26.24 9.11
C GLN A 84 12.70 -25.05 8.63
N GLU A 85 11.38 -25.11 8.80
CA GLU A 85 10.46 -24.05 8.38
C GLU A 85 10.69 -22.74 9.15
N THR A 86 10.88 -22.83 10.46
CA THR A 86 11.16 -21.67 11.31
C THR A 86 12.53 -21.06 11.02
N GLN A 87 13.54 -21.87 10.68
CA GLN A 87 14.85 -21.38 10.24
C GLN A 87 14.75 -20.62 8.91
N SER A 88 14.10 -21.19 7.90
CA SER A 88 13.88 -20.50 6.61
C SER A 88 13.11 -19.19 6.79
N SER A 89 12.10 -19.17 7.66
CA SER A 89 11.31 -17.96 7.95
C SER A 89 12.10 -16.86 8.67
N ALA A 90 13.12 -17.23 9.44
CA ALA A 90 13.99 -16.28 10.14
C ALA A 90 15.07 -15.68 9.22
N ASP A 91 15.60 -16.47 8.27
CA ASP A 91 16.68 -16.04 7.35
C ASP A 91 16.17 -15.29 6.12
N GLU A 92 15.05 -15.72 5.50
CA GLU A 92 14.62 -15.21 4.19
C GLU A 92 13.47 -14.20 4.26
N GLY A 93 12.87 -14.05 5.44
CA GLY A 93 11.65 -13.27 5.61
C GLY A 93 10.44 -13.91 4.92
N SER A 94 9.24 -13.50 5.33
CA SER A 94 7.96 -13.94 4.76
C SER A 94 7.28 -12.76 4.08
N PRO A 95 6.37 -12.98 3.11
CA PRO A 95 5.54 -11.89 2.60
C PRO A 95 4.80 -11.10 3.69
N GLY A 96 4.46 -11.72 4.82
CA GLY A 96 3.89 -11.02 5.99
C GLY A 96 4.86 -10.08 6.73
N ASP A 97 6.16 -10.12 6.42
CA ASP A 97 7.14 -9.14 6.91
C ASP A 97 7.17 -7.87 6.07
N ILE A 98 6.56 -7.91 4.88
CA ILE A 98 6.44 -6.73 4.04
C ILE A 98 5.40 -5.84 4.70
N VAL A 99 5.84 -4.71 5.26
CA VAL A 99 4.94 -3.77 5.96
C VAL A 99 4.47 -2.63 5.04
N LYS A 100 5.24 -2.33 3.98
CA LYS A 100 4.94 -1.26 3.05
C LYS A 100 5.47 -1.54 1.64
N ILE A 101 4.65 -1.23 0.64
CA ILE A 101 5.02 -1.17 -0.77
C ILE A 101 4.85 0.28 -1.26
N THR A 102 5.77 0.75 -2.09
CA THR A 102 5.56 1.97 -2.88
C THR A 102 5.60 1.59 -4.35
N THR A 103 4.45 1.65 -5.00
CA THR A 103 4.31 1.37 -6.42
C THR A 103 4.47 2.66 -7.21
N TYR A 104 5.46 2.69 -8.11
CA TYR A 104 5.59 3.75 -9.10
C TYR A 104 4.94 3.30 -10.41
N VAL A 105 4.21 4.20 -11.07
CA VAL A 105 3.56 3.94 -12.37
C VAL A 105 3.72 5.13 -13.29
N THR A 106 3.65 4.93 -14.61
CA THR A 106 3.62 6.06 -15.57
C THR A 106 2.21 6.50 -15.95
N SER A 107 1.19 5.75 -15.51
CA SER A 107 -0.23 6.05 -15.75
C SER A 107 -1.09 5.35 -14.68
N ILE A 108 -1.75 6.12 -13.83
CA ILE A 108 -2.68 5.64 -12.82
C ILE A 108 -3.92 5.04 -13.48
N ASN A 109 -4.29 5.51 -14.68
CA ASN A 109 -5.45 4.99 -15.40
C ASN A 109 -5.18 3.58 -15.90
N ASP A 110 -4.01 3.35 -16.50
CA ASP A 110 -3.60 2.01 -16.96
C ASP A 110 -3.42 1.06 -15.78
N TRP A 111 -2.89 1.59 -14.66
CA TRP A 111 -2.92 0.89 -13.39
C TRP A 111 -4.37 0.51 -13.06
N ARG A 112 -5.30 1.44 -12.84
CA ARG A 112 -6.68 1.09 -12.46
C ARG A 112 -7.37 0.10 -13.41
N ALA A 113 -7.09 0.15 -14.71
CA ALA A 113 -7.63 -0.78 -15.70
C ALA A 113 -7.17 -2.24 -15.49
N SER A 114 -5.98 -2.48 -14.95
CA SER A 114 -5.41 -3.82 -14.68
C SER A 114 -5.71 -4.37 -13.28
N ALA A 115 -6.78 -3.90 -12.63
CA ALA A 115 -7.08 -4.23 -11.23
C ALA A 115 -7.17 -5.74 -10.93
N LEU A 116 -7.75 -6.54 -11.84
CA LEU A 116 -7.91 -7.99 -11.65
C LEU A 116 -6.60 -8.76 -11.76
N GLU A 117 -5.79 -8.45 -12.76
CA GLU A 117 -4.48 -9.08 -12.96
C GLU A 117 -3.54 -8.76 -11.79
N ARG A 118 -3.57 -7.50 -11.32
CA ARG A 118 -2.86 -7.15 -10.09
C ARG A 118 -3.34 -7.89 -8.87
N GLN A 119 -4.66 -7.97 -8.66
CA GLN A 119 -5.19 -8.70 -7.51
C GLN A 119 -4.66 -10.14 -7.50
N SER A 120 -4.58 -10.77 -8.67
CA SER A 120 -3.98 -12.10 -8.83
C SER A 120 -2.52 -12.12 -8.42
N LEU A 121 -1.70 -11.17 -8.89
CA LEU A 121 -0.28 -11.07 -8.52
C LEU A 121 -0.09 -10.79 -7.02
N PHE A 122 -0.88 -9.89 -6.44
CA PHE A 122 -0.83 -9.62 -5.01
C PHE A 122 -1.16 -10.87 -4.20
N ASN A 123 -2.20 -11.61 -4.57
CA ASN A 123 -2.56 -12.85 -3.88
C ASN A 123 -1.49 -13.95 -4.06
N GLU A 124 -0.89 -14.06 -5.25
CA GLU A 124 0.15 -15.04 -5.54
C GLU A 124 1.42 -14.80 -4.72
N TYR A 125 1.91 -13.56 -4.72
CA TYR A 125 3.20 -13.24 -4.11
C TYR A 125 3.09 -12.83 -2.64
N LEU A 126 1.98 -12.18 -2.25
CA LEU A 126 1.77 -11.73 -0.87
C LEU A 126 0.93 -12.70 -0.04
N LYS A 127 0.38 -13.77 -0.62
CA LYS A 127 -0.36 -14.83 0.12
C LYS A 127 -1.46 -14.27 1.03
N ASP A 128 -2.28 -13.37 0.48
CA ASP A 128 -3.34 -12.65 1.20
C ASP A 128 -2.86 -11.67 2.29
N GLU A 129 -1.56 -11.34 2.33
CA GLU A 129 -1.03 -10.23 3.13
C GLU A 129 -1.20 -8.90 2.37
N TYR A 130 -1.59 -7.84 3.08
CA TYR A 130 -1.90 -6.53 2.51
C TYR A 130 -1.06 -5.43 3.18
N PRO A 131 0.21 -5.25 2.77
CA PRO A 131 1.04 -4.14 3.23
C PRO A 131 0.42 -2.80 2.90
N ALA A 132 0.78 -1.76 3.66
CA ALA A 132 0.45 -0.39 3.30
C ALA A 132 1.01 -0.08 1.91
N ASN A 133 0.17 0.34 0.96
CA ASN A 133 0.61 0.63 -0.40
C ASN A 133 0.50 2.12 -0.72
N ASN A 134 1.59 2.72 -1.20
CA ASN A 134 1.62 4.07 -1.75
C ASN A 134 1.75 4.00 -3.28
N LEU A 135 0.79 4.57 -4.02
CA LEU A 135 0.81 4.61 -5.48
C LEU A 135 1.23 6.00 -5.96
N VAL A 136 2.33 6.07 -6.71
CA VAL A 136 2.90 7.33 -7.20
C VAL A 136 2.98 7.29 -8.72
N GLU A 137 2.42 8.30 -9.37
CA GLU A 137 2.61 8.51 -10.81
C GLU A 137 3.90 9.28 -11.07
N ILE A 138 4.74 8.76 -11.96
CA ILE A 138 6.01 9.36 -12.38
C ILE A 138 6.02 9.54 -13.90
N THR A 139 6.79 10.51 -14.38
CA THR A 139 6.85 10.82 -15.83
C THR A 139 7.48 9.68 -16.64
N ALA A 140 8.55 9.06 -16.11
CA ALA A 140 9.24 7.95 -16.74
C ALA A 140 10.09 7.20 -15.70
N PHE A 141 10.33 5.91 -15.95
CA PHE A 141 11.37 5.14 -15.26
C PHE A 141 12.75 5.43 -15.85
N ALA A 142 13.80 5.00 -15.14
CA ALA A 142 15.17 5.12 -15.64
C ALA A 142 15.37 4.27 -16.90
N GLU A 143 14.83 3.05 -16.91
CA GLU A 143 14.85 2.16 -18.07
C GLU A 143 13.40 1.92 -18.57
N PRO A 144 13.14 1.93 -19.89
CA PRO A 144 11.79 1.75 -20.44
C PRO A 144 11.13 0.40 -20.08
N GLU A 145 11.94 -0.64 -19.92
CA GLU A 145 11.57 -1.99 -19.48
C GLU A 145 11.09 -2.07 -18.03
N ASP A 146 11.38 -1.08 -17.19
CA ASP A 146 10.93 -1.04 -15.79
C ASP A 146 9.42 -0.76 -15.65
N ARG A 147 8.71 -0.54 -16.77
CA ARG A 147 7.27 -0.33 -16.79
C ARG A 147 6.52 -1.61 -16.40
N ILE A 148 5.79 -1.53 -15.29
CA ILE A 148 4.86 -2.57 -14.84
C ILE A 148 3.75 -2.78 -15.90
N GLY A 149 3.57 -4.01 -16.39
CA GLY A 149 2.51 -4.39 -17.33
C GLY A 149 2.93 -4.57 -18.80
N GLN A 150 4.22 -4.67 -19.10
CA GLN A 150 4.70 -5.18 -20.39
C GLN A 150 4.95 -6.70 -20.27
N ILE A 151 3.93 -7.50 -20.58
CA ILE A 151 4.06 -8.94 -20.88
C ILE A 151 3.41 -9.20 -22.23
#